data_AF-A0A250VKK5-F1
#
_entry.id   AF-A0A250VKK5-F1
#
_cell.length_a   1.000
_cell.length_b   1.000
_cell.length_c   1.000
_cell.angle_alpha   90.00
_cell.angle_beta   90.00
_cell.angle_gamma   90.00
#
_symmetry.space_group_name_H-M   'P 1'
#
loop_
_entity.id
_entity.type
_entity.pdbx_description
1 polymer ?
#
loop_
_entity_poly.entity_id
_entity_poly.type
_entity_poly.pdbx_seq_one_letter_code
_entity_poly.pdbx_strand_id
1 'polypeptide(L)'
;MAKQYGKTGNPAQRADMRAKAYAMSLKGMTNGAIGAELGVSRETIRTLLAEYIAEISVPIAEKARAVELDKLDRIEALAWKLLEDQHVAFQHGKVITLDGSPIADTEPVFKAIDRILKTSERRSKYLGLDTPVKTEHTVTTSSVVDASILALVAEMEEKNQEDRELSE
;
A
#
# COMPACT_ATOMS: atom_id res chain seq x y z
N MET A 1 -42.07 -9.66 9.67
CA MET A 1 -41.91 -9.01 8.35
C MET A 1 -40.45 -8.62 8.18
N ALA A 2 -39.71 -9.29 7.29
CA ALA A 2 -38.31 -8.98 7.03
C ALA A 2 -38.21 -7.74 6.13
N LYS A 3 -37.63 -6.64 6.64
CA LYS A 3 -37.32 -5.46 5.83
C LYS A 3 -36.18 -5.83 4.88
N GLN A 4 -36.48 -5.99 3.59
CA GLN A 4 -35.47 -6.11 2.54
C GLN A 4 -34.70 -4.79 2.46
N TYR A 5 -33.46 -4.79 2.93
CA TYR A 5 -32.53 -3.69 2.73
C TYR A 5 -31.90 -3.84 1.33
N GLY A 6 -32.65 -3.44 0.31
CA GLY A 6 -32.15 -3.29 -1.05
C GLY A 6 -31.02 -2.26 -1.12
N LYS A 7 -30.20 -2.35 -2.17
CA LYS A 7 -28.96 -1.63 -2.48
C LYS A 7 -29.03 -0.08 -2.45
N THR A 8 -30.17 0.49 -2.06
CA THR A 8 -30.49 1.92 -1.94
C THR A 8 -31.03 2.24 -0.54
N GLY A 9 -30.39 1.72 0.52
CA GLY A 9 -30.78 1.99 1.90
C GLY A 9 -30.37 3.40 2.34
N ASN A 10 -31.22 4.06 3.14
CA ASN A 10 -30.92 5.33 3.80
C ASN A 10 -29.56 5.26 4.52
N PRO A 11 -28.63 6.22 4.32
CA PRO A 11 -27.31 6.23 4.96
C PRO A 11 -27.34 6.00 6.48
N ALA A 12 -28.33 6.57 7.18
CA ALA A 12 -28.49 6.41 8.61
C ALA A 12 -28.85 4.96 9.00
N GLN A 13 -29.73 4.31 8.24
CA GLN A 13 -30.11 2.91 8.49
C GLN A 13 -28.94 1.96 8.25
N ARG A 14 -28.10 2.27 7.25
CA ARG A 14 -26.88 1.50 6.98
C ARG A 14 -25.86 1.68 8.10
N ALA A 15 -25.67 2.90 8.62
CA ALA A 15 -24.81 3.15 9.78
C ALA A 15 -25.28 2.37 11.03
N ASP A 16 -26.58 2.45 11.35
CA ASP A 16 -27.18 1.70 12.45
C ASP A 16 -26.98 0.18 12.31
N MET A 17 -27.17 -0.34 11.10
CA MET A 17 -26.98 -1.76 10.81
C MET A 17 -25.52 -2.19 11.00
N ARG A 18 -24.56 -1.38 10.56
CA ARG A 18 -23.12 -1.64 10.75
C ARG A 18 -22.76 -1.71 12.23
N ALA A 19 -23.23 -0.75 13.02
CA ALA A 19 -22.99 -0.71 14.47
C ALA A 19 -23.58 -1.94 15.18
N LYS A 20 -24.81 -2.35 14.82
CA LYS A 20 -25.46 -3.56 15.36
C LYS A 20 -24.72 -4.84 14.98
N ALA A 21 -24.34 -4.98 13.71
CA ALA A 21 -23.58 -6.14 13.24
C ALA A 21 -22.23 -6.26 13.98
N TYR A 22 -21.54 -5.14 14.18
CA TYR A 22 -20.28 -5.11 14.93
C TYR A 22 -20.47 -5.51 16.40
N ALA A 23 -21.49 -4.97 17.07
CA ALA A 23 -21.81 -5.33 18.46
C ALA A 23 -22.14 -6.82 18.62
N MET A 24 -22.85 -7.42 17.67
CA MET A 24 -23.15 -8.85 17.64
C MET A 24 -21.88 -9.70 17.39
N SER A 25 -20.99 -9.23 16.51
CA SER A 25 -19.69 -9.87 16.25
C SER A 25 -18.79 -9.89 17.49
N LEU A 26 -18.75 -8.80 18.26
CA LEU A 26 -18.00 -8.75 19.54
C LEU A 26 -18.53 -9.76 20.58
N LYS A 27 -19.81 -10.13 20.50
CA LYS A 27 -20.42 -11.17 21.34
C LYS A 27 -20.14 -12.59 20.83
N GLY A 28 -19.32 -12.76 19.80
CA GLY A 28 -18.93 -14.05 19.24
C GLY A 28 -19.91 -14.65 18.23
N MET A 29 -20.93 -13.89 17.78
CA MET A 29 -21.85 -14.39 16.75
C MET A 29 -21.16 -14.53 15.39
N THR A 30 -21.51 -15.58 14.63
CA THR A 30 -20.96 -15.80 13.29
C THR A 30 -21.64 -14.88 12.27
N ASN A 31 -20.95 -14.53 11.17
CA ASN A 31 -21.52 -13.67 10.11
C ASN A 31 -22.83 -14.22 9.52
N GLY A 32 -22.99 -15.55 9.51
CA GLY A 32 -24.24 -16.19 9.09
C GLY A 32 -25.39 -15.95 10.07
N ALA A 33 -25.14 -16.12 11.37
CA ALA A 33 -26.13 -15.86 12.42
C ALA A 33 -26.51 -14.38 12.50
N ILE A 34 -25.53 -13.47 12.38
CA ILE A 34 -25.76 -12.02 12.34
C ILE A 34 -26.60 -11.65 11.11
N GLY A 35 -26.30 -12.25 9.94
CA GLY A 35 -27.06 -12.01 8.73
C GLY A 35 -28.51 -12.47 8.85
N ALA A 36 -28.73 -13.64 9.44
CA ALA A 36 -30.08 -14.15 9.71
C ALA A 36 -30.87 -13.22 10.65
N GLU A 37 -30.22 -12.74 11.73
CA GLU A 37 -30.82 -11.83 12.71
C GLU A 37 -31.16 -10.45 12.09
N LEU A 38 -30.29 -9.92 11.25
CA LEU A 38 -30.45 -8.60 10.62
C LEU A 38 -31.22 -8.64 9.29
N GLY A 39 -31.58 -9.84 8.80
CA GLY A 39 -32.30 -10.03 7.55
C GLY A 39 -31.48 -9.74 6.28
N VAL A 40 -30.16 -9.94 6.33
CA VAL A 40 -29.23 -9.70 5.22
C VAL A 40 -28.30 -10.89 4.98
N SER A 41 -27.70 -10.97 3.79
CA SER A 41 -26.80 -12.08 3.48
C SER A 41 -25.51 -12.04 4.33
N ARG A 42 -24.90 -13.22 4.54
CA ARG A 42 -23.57 -13.35 5.16
C ARG A 42 -22.53 -12.43 4.51
N GLU A 43 -22.57 -12.31 3.18
CA GLU A 43 -21.64 -11.49 2.41
C GLU A 43 -21.86 -9.98 2.63
N THR A 44 -23.13 -9.58 2.81
CA THR A 44 -23.48 -8.22 3.21
C THR A 44 -22.89 -7.91 4.58
N ILE A 45 -23.02 -8.82 5.56
CA ILE A 45 -22.41 -8.65 6.90
C ILE A 45 -20.89 -8.55 6.81
N ARG A 46 -20.23 -9.39 6.01
CA ARG A 46 -18.77 -9.32 5.81
C ARG A 46 -18.34 -7.94 5.33
N THR A 47 -19.06 -7.39 4.35
CA THR A 47 -18.80 -6.06 3.79
C THR A 47 -19.06 -4.96 4.81
N LEU A 48 -20.20 -5.00 5.50
CA LEU A 48 -20.59 -4.01 6.53
C LEU A 48 -19.59 -3.97 7.70
N LEU A 49 -19.12 -5.14 8.15
CA LEU A 49 -18.11 -5.23 9.20
C LEU A 49 -16.76 -4.71 8.71
N ALA A 50 -16.33 -5.06 7.50
CA ALA A 50 -15.08 -4.55 6.95
C ALA A 50 -15.07 -3.02 6.85
N GLU A 51 -16.17 -2.43 6.36
CA GLU A 51 -16.33 -0.97 6.30
C GLU A 51 -16.34 -0.32 7.69
N TYR A 52 -17.07 -0.89 8.65
CA TYR A 52 -17.18 -0.33 9.99
C TYR A 52 -15.86 -0.42 10.77
N ILE A 53 -15.15 -1.56 10.63
CA ILE A 53 -13.82 -1.74 11.20
C ILE A 53 -12.86 -0.75 10.56
N ALA A 54 -12.90 -0.57 9.23
CA ALA A 54 -12.09 0.43 8.55
C ALA A 54 -12.40 1.84 9.06
N GLU A 55 -13.68 2.22 9.16
CA GLU A 55 -14.11 3.54 9.65
C GLU A 55 -13.60 3.85 11.07
N ILE A 56 -13.57 2.85 11.97
CA ILE A 56 -13.04 3.02 13.32
C ILE A 56 -11.50 3.00 13.34
N SER A 57 -10.89 2.09 12.59
CA SER A 57 -9.44 1.86 12.65
C SER A 57 -8.63 2.87 11.84
N VAL A 58 -9.19 3.44 10.78
CA VAL A 58 -8.49 4.42 9.92
C VAL A 58 -8.09 5.68 10.72
N PRO A 59 -8.98 6.36 11.48
CA PRO A 59 -8.59 7.51 12.28
C PRO A 59 -7.53 7.18 13.35
N ILE A 60 -7.58 5.98 13.92
CA ILE A 60 -6.59 5.50 14.91
C ILE A 60 -5.24 5.29 14.23
N ALA A 61 -5.23 4.63 13.06
CA ALA A 61 -4.04 4.40 12.26
C ALA A 61 -3.43 5.71 11.75
N GLU A 62 -4.25 6.68 11.35
CA GLU A 62 -3.81 8.02 10.96
C GLU A 62 -3.15 8.77 12.11
N LYS A 63 -3.75 8.73 13.31
CA LYS A 63 -3.14 9.30 14.52
C LYS A 63 -1.80 8.63 14.84
N ALA A 64 -1.72 7.30 14.75
CA ALA A 64 -0.47 6.58 14.96
C ALA A 64 0.60 6.98 13.93
N ARG A 65 0.24 7.08 12.63
CA ARG A 65 1.15 7.59 11.59
C ARG A 65 1.63 9.01 11.90
N ALA A 66 0.73 9.90 12.31
CA ALA A 66 1.09 11.28 12.66
C ALA A 66 2.09 11.33 13.82
N VAL A 67 1.88 10.54 14.87
CA VAL A 67 2.83 10.45 16.00
C VAL A 67 4.20 9.95 15.56
N GLU A 68 4.26 8.95 14.67
CA GLU A 68 5.56 8.47 14.17
C GLU A 68 6.24 9.49 13.26
N LEU A 69 5.50 10.19 12.41
CA LEU A 69 6.04 11.29 11.60
C LEU A 69 6.62 12.40 12.48
N ASP A 70 5.92 12.77 13.56
CA ASP A 70 6.38 13.80 14.50
C ASP A 70 7.70 13.41 15.20
N LYS A 71 7.88 12.12 15.51
CA LYS A 71 9.16 11.60 16.03
C LYS A 71 10.27 11.66 14.98
N LEU A 72 9.96 11.30 13.72
CA LEU A 72 10.92 11.38 12.62
C LEU A 72 11.36 12.82 12.36
N ASP A 73 10.44 13.78 12.40
CA ASP A 73 10.74 15.21 12.26
C ASP A 73 11.72 15.70 13.35
N ARG A 74 11.54 15.26 14.59
CA ARG A 74 12.46 15.60 15.69
C ARG A 74 13.85 15.01 15.49
N ILE A 75 13.95 13.77 15.02
CA ILE A 75 15.23 13.11 14.73
C ILE A 75 15.94 13.85 13.59
N GLU A 76 15.21 14.19 12.54
CA GLU A 76 15.75 14.91 11.40
C GLU A 76 16.24 16.30 11.79
N ALA A 77 15.47 17.06 12.58
CA ALA A 77 15.87 18.38 13.07
C ALA A 77 17.19 18.33 13.87
N LEU A 78 17.37 17.30 14.70
CA LEU A 78 18.63 17.11 15.43
C LEU A 78 19.80 16.77 14.49
N ALA A 79 19.55 15.95 13.46
CA ALA A 79 20.57 15.62 12.48
C ALA A 79 20.96 16.84 11.62
N TRP A 80 20.00 17.67 11.22
CA TRP A 80 20.26 18.94 10.53
C TRP A 80 21.09 19.90 11.37
N LYS A 81 20.76 20.05 12.66
CA LYS A 81 21.58 20.84 13.57
C LYS A 81 23.02 20.34 13.64
N LEU A 82 23.22 19.01 13.66
CA LEU A 82 24.56 18.43 13.62
C LEU A 82 25.29 18.75 12.31
N LEU A 83 24.62 18.96 11.19
CA LEU A 83 25.29 19.37 9.95
C LEU A 83 25.73 20.84 9.96
N GLU A 84 25.01 21.69 10.69
CA GLU A 84 25.30 23.13 10.79
C GLU A 84 26.44 23.42 11.79
N ASP A 85 26.55 22.61 12.84
CA ASP A 85 27.57 22.76 13.88
C ASP A 85 28.99 22.42 13.34
N GLN A 86 30.00 23.16 13.80
CA GLN A 86 31.40 22.81 13.54
C GLN A 86 31.88 21.72 14.49
N HIS A 87 32.35 20.61 13.94
CA HIS A 87 32.90 19.48 14.71
C HIS A 87 34.41 19.46 14.66
N VAL A 88 35.04 19.25 15.81
CA VAL A 88 36.48 19.09 15.94
C VAL A 88 36.83 17.66 16.28
N ALA A 89 37.96 17.16 15.76
CA ALA A 89 38.38 15.79 15.97
C ALA A 89 38.90 15.60 17.40
N PHE A 90 38.46 14.50 18.04
CA PHE A 90 38.92 14.09 19.36
C PHE A 90 39.63 12.74 19.32
N GLN A 91 40.72 12.61 20.06
CA GLN A 91 41.41 11.34 20.28
C GLN A 91 41.74 11.19 21.77
N HIS A 92 41.32 10.08 22.39
CA HIS A 92 41.50 9.82 23.83
C HIS A 92 41.07 10.98 24.75
N GLY A 93 39.97 11.67 24.40
CA GLY A 93 39.42 12.79 25.17
C GLY A 93 40.16 14.13 25.00
N LYS A 94 41.09 14.24 24.04
CA LYS A 94 41.79 15.48 23.71
C LYS A 94 41.48 15.91 22.28
N VAL A 95 41.37 17.22 22.05
CA VAL A 95 41.21 17.79 20.69
C VAL A 95 42.49 17.58 19.90
N ILE A 96 42.37 17.11 18.67
CA ILE A 96 43.49 16.99 17.74
C ILE A 96 43.71 18.33 17.05
N THR A 97 44.95 18.82 17.09
CA THR A 97 45.34 20.09 16.45
C THR A 97 46.47 19.85 15.45
N LEU A 98 46.42 20.55 14.32
CA LEU A 98 47.50 20.67 13.35
C LEU A 98 47.94 22.14 13.31
N ASP A 99 49.23 22.40 13.51
CA ASP A 99 49.81 23.76 13.52
C ASP A 99 49.09 24.76 14.47
N GLY A 100 48.63 24.26 15.62
CA GLY A 100 47.91 25.06 16.62
C GLY A 100 46.42 25.27 16.33
N SER A 101 45.91 24.77 15.20
CA SER A 101 44.48 24.86 14.84
C SER A 101 43.79 23.50 14.99
N PRO A 102 42.57 23.43 15.57
CA PRO A 102 41.81 22.19 15.64
C PRO A 102 41.50 21.61 14.26
N ILE A 103 41.66 20.29 14.12
CA ILE A 103 41.28 19.58 12.90
C ILE A 103 39.77 19.36 12.90
N ALA A 104 39.12 19.63 11.77
CA ALA A 104 37.69 19.37 11.61
C ALA A 104 37.40 17.86 11.55
N ASP A 105 36.37 17.43 12.27
CA ASP A 105 35.87 16.05 12.21
C ASP A 105 34.69 15.95 11.24
N THR A 106 34.85 15.16 10.19
CA THR A 106 33.81 14.93 9.19
C THR A 106 32.95 13.70 9.51
N GLU A 107 33.35 12.85 10.46
CA GLU A 107 32.61 11.64 10.81
C GLU A 107 31.21 11.94 11.38
N PRO A 108 31.02 12.93 12.30
CA PRO A 108 29.70 13.33 12.76
C PRO A 108 28.80 13.82 11.63
N VAL A 109 29.36 14.52 10.64
CA VAL A 109 28.64 15.03 9.47
C VAL A 109 28.11 13.89 8.62
N PHE A 110 28.94 12.91 8.26
CA PHE A 110 28.50 11.74 7.50
C PHE A 110 27.46 10.91 8.27
N LYS A 111 27.64 10.75 9.58
CA LYS A 111 26.64 10.08 10.43
C LYS A 111 25.30 10.81 10.43
N ALA A 112 25.28 12.15 10.43
CA ALA A 112 24.03 12.90 10.30
C ALA A 112 23.35 12.68 8.94
N ILE A 113 24.11 12.73 7.83
CA ILE A 113 23.58 12.46 6.48
C ILE A 113 22.91 11.07 6.44
N ASP A 114 23.58 10.05 6.98
CA ASP A 114 23.02 8.69 7.06
C ASP A 114 21.71 8.64 7.87
N ARG A 115 21.62 9.39 8.96
CA ARG A 115 20.39 9.46 9.77
C ARG A 115 19.27 10.18 9.05
N ILE A 116 19.57 11.24 8.32
CA ILE A 116 18.59 11.95 7.48
C ILE A 116 18.06 11.00 6.39
N LEU A 117 18.96 10.29 5.69
CA LEU A 117 18.57 9.35 4.64
C LEU A 117 17.67 8.22 5.17
N LYS A 118 18.04 7.61 6.30
CA LYS A 118 17.23 6.56 6.96
C LYS A 118 15.87 7.09 7.43
N THR A 119 15.82 8.33 7.89
CA THR A 119 14.58 8.99 8.33
C THR A 119 13.66 9.25 7.14
N SER A 120 14.22 9.75 6.04
CA SER A 120 13.50 9.98 4.78
C SER A 120 12.90 8.69 4.21
N GLU A 121 13.66 7.59 4.20
CA GLU A 121 13.17 6.28 3.75
C GLU A 121 11.98 5.79 4.60
N ARG A 122 12.03 5.99 5.92
CA ARG A 122 10.91 5.63 6.81
C ARG A 122 9.70 6.53 6.57
N ARG A 123 9.90 7.82 6.35
CA ARG A 123 8.82 8.77 6.02
C ARG A 123 8.14 8.38 4.71
N SER A 124 8.92 8.05 3.67
CA SER A 124 8.42 7.55 2.40
C SER A 124 7.49 6.35 2.56
N LYS A 125 7.88 5.38 3.40
CA LYS A 125 7.06 4.18 3.71
C LYS A 125 5.76 4.52 4.44
N TYR A 126 5.77 5.45 5.40
CA TYR A 126 4.54 5.85 6.10
C TYR A 126 3.57 6.64 5.21
N LEU A 127 4.10 7.42 4.27
CA LEU A 127 3.32 8.20 3.31
C LEU A 127 2.94 7.40 2.06
N GLY A 128 3.58 6.25 1.84
CA GLY A 128 3.35 5.40 0.67
C GLY A 128 3.96 5.94 -0.63
N LEU A 129 4.96 6.83 -0.56
CA LEU A 129 5.55 7.46 -1.76
C LEU A 129 6.25 6.44 -2.68
N ASP A 130 6.74 5.33 -2.13
CA ASP A 130 7.37 4.24 -2.88
C ASP A 130 6.37 3.16 -3.35
N THR A 131 5.07 3.37 -3.16
CA THR A 131 4.07 2.35 -3.54
C THR A 131 3.98 2.27 -5.06
N PRO A 132 4.10 1.06 -5.67
CA PRO A 132 4.03 0.92 -7.11
C PRO A 132 2.67 1.37 -7.65
N VAL A 133 2.68 2.28 -8.61
CA VAL A 133 1.48 2.74 -9.32
C VAL A 133 1.14 1.70 -10.39
N LYS A 134 -0.06 1.10 -10.32
CA LYS A 134 -0.55 0.19 -11.36
C LYS A 134 -0.93 1.02 -12.60
N THR A 135 -0.19 0.84 -13.69
CA THR A 135 -0.55 1.40 -15.00
C THR A 135 -1.44 0.39 -15.74
N GLU A 136 -2.66 0.80 -16.10
CA GLU A 136 -3.50 -0.01 -16.99
C GLU A 136 -2.95 0.08 -18.41
N HIS A 137 -2.37 -1.02 -18.90
CA HIS A 137 -2.01 -1.17 -20.30
C HIS A 137 -3.19 -1.78 -21.04
N THR A 138 -3.91 -0.97 -21.83
CA THR A 138 -4.85 -1.52 -22.81
C THR A 138 -4.04 -2.08 -23.97
N VAL A 139 -3.86 -3.40 -24.00
CA VAL A 139 -3.30 -4.10 -25.16
C VAL A 139 -4.39 -4.13 -26.22
N THR A 140 -4.37 -3.15 -27.12
CA THR A 140 -5.15 -3.23 -28.35
C THR A 140 -4.46 -4.27 -29.24
N THR A 141 -4.94 -5.51 -29.24
CA THR A 141 -4.59 -6.45 -30.29
C THR A 141 -5.12 -5.86 -31.60
N SER A 142 -4.22 -5.31 -32.42
CA SER A 142 -4.57 -4.94 -33.78
C SER A 142 -5.00 -6.21 -34.50
N SER A 143 -6.25 -6.25 -34.96
CA SER A 143 -6.91 -7.37 -35.65
C SER A 143 -6.16 -7.93 -36.87
N VAL A 144 -5.10 -7.25 -37.31
CA VAL A 144 -4.24 -7.64 -38.43
C VAL A 144 -3.51 -8.95 -38.14
N VAL A 145 -3.12 -9.20 -36.88
CA VAL A 145 -2.39 -10.43 -36.52
C VAL A 145 -3.31 -11.64 -36.58
N ASP A 146 -4.56 -11.52 -36.12
CA ASP A 146 -5.54 -12.60 -36.15
C ASP A 146 -5.93 -12.99 -37.59
N ALA A 147 -6.07 -12.00 -38.48
CA ALA A 147 -6.34 -12.24 -39.90
C ALA A 147 -5.18 -12.97 -40.61
N SER A 148 -3.94 -12.64 -40.23
CA SER A 148 -2.73 -13.27 -40.81
C SER A 148 -2.60 -14.73 -40.36
N ILE A 149 -2.89 -15.01 -39.08
CA ILE A 149 -2.86 -16.37 -38.53
C ILE A 149 -3.92 -17.25 -39.20
N LEU A 150 -5.13 -16.74 -39.39
CA LEU A 150 -6.21 -17.47 -40.07
C LEU A 150 -5.86 -17.83 -41.52
N ALA A 151 -5.24 -16.91 -42.26
CA ALA A 151 -4.80 -17.17 -43.63
C ALA A 151 -3.72 -18.25 -43.71
N LEU A 152 -2.74 -18.22 -42.79
CA LEU A 152 -1.68 -19.24 -42.70
C LEU A 152 -2.23 -20.62 -42.32
N VAL A 153 -3.22 -20.69 -41.43
CA VAL A 153 -3.86 -21.97 -41.05
C VAL A 153 -4.59 -22.58 -42.25
N ALA A 154 -5.33 -21.77 -43.02
CA ALA A 154 -6.04 -22.25 -44.20
C ALA A 154 -5.08 -22.79 -45.28
N GLU A 155 -3.97 -22.10 -45.55
CA GLU A 155 -2.96 -22.57 -46.52
C GLU A 155 -2.29 -23.88 -46.07
N MET A 156 -2.06 -24.04 -44.76
CA MET A 156 -1.50 -25.28 -44.22
C MET A 156 -2.48 -26.46 -44.29
N GLU A 157 -3.78 -26.21 -44.09
CA GLU A 157 -4.83 -27.23 -44.22
C GLU A 157 -4.96 -27.70 -45.68
N GLU A 158 -4.91 -26.77 -46.63
CA GLU A 158 -4.94 -27.08 -48.06
C GLU A 158 -3.75 -27.95 -48.48
N LYS A 159 -2.52 -27.56 -48.10
CA LYS A 159 -1.32 -28.38 -48.38
C LYS A 159 -1.37 -29.75 -47.71
N ASN A 160 -1.84 -29.83 -46.47
CA ASN A 160 -1.98 -31.11 -45.78
C ASN A 160 -3.04 -32.02 -46.42
N GLN A 161 -4.04 -31.45 -47.08
CA GLN A 161 -5.07 -32.19 -47.78
C GLN A 161 -4.58 -32.68 -49.14
N GLU A 162 -3.86 -31.84 -49.89
CA GLU A 162 -3.15 -32.24 -51.11
C GLU A 162 -2.15 -33.38 -50.84
N ASP A 163 -1.36 -33.28 -49.77
CA ASP A 163 -0.39 -34.32 -49.37
C ASP A 163 -1.07 -35.64 -48.99
N ARG A 164 -2.31 -35.60 -48.47
CA ARG A 164 -3.11 -36.79 -48.16
C ARG A 164 -3.68 -37.44 -49.42
N GLU A 165 -4.17 -36.64 -50.36
CA GLU A 165 -4.73 -37.12 -51.63
C GLU A 165 -3.63 -37.69 -52.56
N LEU A 166 -2.38 -37.23 -52.43
CA LEU A 166 -1.22 -37.79 -53.13
C LEU A 166 -0.67 -39.08 -52.50
N SER A 167 -1.12 -39.45 -51.29
CA SER A 167 -0.67 -40.63 -50.55
C SER A 167 -1.64 -41.82 -50.60
N GLU A 168 -2.78 -41.71 -51.30
CA GLU A 168 -3.72 -42.80 -51.62
C GLU A 168 -3.50 -43.34 -53.06
#